data_AF-A0A7Y5F9T9-F1
#
_entry.id   AF-A0A7Y5F9T9-F1
#
_cell.length_a   1.000
_cell.length_b   1.000
_cell.length_c   1.000
_cell.angle_alpha   90.00
_cell.angle_beta   90.00
_cell.angle_gamma   90.00
#
_symmetry.space_group_name_H-M   'P 1'
#
loop_
_entity.id
_entity.type
_entity.pdbx_description
1 polymer ?
#
loop_
_entity_poly.entity_id
_entity_poly.type
_entity_poly.pdbx_seq_one_letter_code
_entity_poly.pdbx_strand_id
1 'polypeptide(L)'
;MSNRRILAIAGMALLAGCVGTTPPRLYTLNMAPSGAAAPNVNIEVARLRPLDALGAGAIVVRRSEHELDTYPLDHWASNLGEMASAKLAAEFGDPIPDRQTVSITGDVLAFEQVNSTEGTAAARVAVALEIRKKSDSRYAEPLLAKTYDAQFPLAEARPPDLVAALSRGVESIAQKIVADVNALDLSAATGPSKHEALHTLDMKPSGKAAASMNVDVTLLRRSEALARNSILIRPTATSVEYYAADRWAASVSTLVSEKLESEFGAPETGRETVQVSGTILAFERADTPEGAQGHAKLDVTLQSGQQGAARPLLWKVYEASAPAADDSAGAVALALSRALEDIAAAIADDAGRIPPAPEKPAAPPVNLYRLDMTPSGKAQCNYNVMIDRIQPHDSLTRSDILIVRDSTVVDRFPNDRWASGLAELVPEKLGAEFGHPVDGRETVHVSGIISGFEQIERGDGNRAALAKLDLTVRWAGMASDAPALRHVYEAITPIDGEGAHAAVRALSRAVEEIAVQAANDINGLTPPPKPEQ
;
A
#
# COMPACT_ATOMS: atom_id res chain seq x y z
N MET A 1 -17.19 52.91 42.05
CA MET A 1 -17.64 52.81 40.64
C MET A 1 -16.56 52.11 39.83
N SER A 2 -16.97 51.24 38.90
CA SER A 2 -16.16 50.61 37.84
C SER A 2 -15.22 49.44 38.23
N ASN A 3 -15.74 48.21 38.13
CA ASN A 3 -14.97 46.97 37.86
C ASN A 3 -15.91 45.82 37.43
N ARG A 4 -16.81 46.09 36.47
CA ARG A 4 -17.80 45.11 35.97
C ARG A 4 -17.80 44.90 34.45
N ARG A 5 -16.77 45.35 33.72
CA ARG A 5 -16.74 45.31 32.24
C ARG A 5 -15.68 44.40 31.59
N ILE A 6 -14.85 43.68 32.36
CA ILE A 6 -13.77 42.85 31.78
C ILE A 6 -14.14 41.36 31.64
N LEU A 7 -15.24 40.89 32.23
CA LEU A 7 -15.60 39.45 32.20
C LEU A 7 -16.38 38.98 30.96
N ALA A 8 -16.65 39.85 29.98
CA ALA A 8 -17.51 39.52 28.83
C ALA A 8 -16.74 39.19 27.53
N ILE A 9 -15.41 39.33 27.50
CA ILE A 9 -14.62 39.14 26.26
C ILE A 9 -13.88 37.78 26.23
N ALA A 10 -13.71 37.10 27.37
CA ALA A 10 -13.08 35.76 27.42
C ALA A 10 -14.03 34.59 27.05
N GLY A 11 -15.34 34.83 26.94
CA GLY A 11 -16.34 33.79 26.65
C GLY A 11 -16.56 33.47 25.17
N MET A 12 -15.94 34.21 24.23
CA MET A 12 -16.15 34.03 22.79
C MET A 12 -15.03 33.28 22.05
N ALA A 13 -13.92 32.96 22.72
CA ALA A 13 -12.78 32.26 22.10
C ALA A 13 -12.84 30.72 22.17
N LEU A 14 -13.80 30.14 22.89
CA LEU A 14 -13.92 28.68 23.10
C LEU A 14 -14.91 27.97 22.16
N LEU A 15 -15.52 28.69 21.21
CA LEU A 15 -16.46 28.11 20.22
C LEU A 15 -15.87 27.94 18.81
N ALA A 16 -14.59 28.23 18.60
CA ALA A 16 -13.97 28.24 17.26
C ALA A 16 -13.23 26.94 16.88
N GLY A 17 -13.36 25.86 17.65
CA GLY A 17 -12.48 24.69 17.53
C GLY A 17 -13.05 23.44 16.85
N CYS A 18 -14.32 23.40 16.44
CA CYS A 18 -14.83 22.28 15.65
C CYS A 18 -14.42 22.45 14.18
N VAL A 19 -13.13 22.25 13.89
CA VAL A 19 -12.67 22.08 12.51
C VAL A 19 -13.15 20.70 12.07
N GLY A 20 -14.39 20.64 11.58
CA GLY A 20 -14.92 19.46 10.91
C GLY A 20 -14.03 19.18 9.71
N THR A 21 -13.30 18.08 9.74
CA THR A 21 -12.59 17.59 8.56
C THR A 21 -13.64 17.26 7.51
N THR A 22 -13.66 18.01 6.41
CA THR A 22 -14.57 17.72 5.30
C THR A 22 -14.29 16.30 4.83
N PRO A 23 -15.27 15.38 4.86
CA PRO A 23 -15.03 14.00 4.44
C PRO A 23 -14.61 13.97 2.96
N PRO A 24 -13.75 13.02 2.57
CA PRO A 24 -13.33 12.89 1.18
C PRO A 24 -14.52 12.55 0.30
N ARG A 25 -14.55 13.13 -0.90
CA ARG A 25 -15.51 12.81 -1.96
C ARG A 25 -14.95 11.65 -2.77
N LEU A 26 -15.76 10.63 -2.96
CA LEU A 26 -15.39 9.43 -3.72
C LEU A 26 -16.01 9.49 -5.11
N TYR A 27 -15.19 9.21 -6.13
CA TYR A 27 -15.60 9.22 -7.53
C TYR A 27 -15.44 7.85 -8.16
N THR A 28 -16.31 7.53 -9.10
CA THR A 28 -16.23 6.34 -9.94
C THR A 28 -16.46 6.72 -11.40
N LEU A 29 -16.02 5.86 -12.32
CA LEU A 29 -16.30 6.03 -13.74
C LEU A 29 -17.76 5.71 -14.02
N ASN A 30 -18.31 6.29 -15.09
CA ASN A 30 -19.63 5.88 -15.57
C ASN A 30 -19.55 4.45 -16.13
N MET A 31 -19.97 3.45 -15.36
CA MET A 31 -19.88 2.04 -15.74
C MET A 31 -20.93 1.60 -16.78
N ALA A 32 -21.86 2.48 -17.17
CA ALA A 32 -22.79 2.16 -18.26
C ALA A 32 -22.03 2.10 -19.59
N PRO A 33 -22.26 1.06 -20.42
CA PRO A 33 -21.63 0.97 -21.74
C PRO A 33 -22.12 2.09 -22.66
N SER A 34 -21.21 2.69 -23.43
CA SER A 34 -21.58 3.68 -24.46
C SER A 34 -22.28 3.02 -25.66
N GLY A 35 -22.04 1.72 -25.89
CA GLY A 35 -22.50 0.97 -27.05
C GLY A 35 -21.75 1.28 -28.34
N ALA A 36 -20.71 2.13 -28.29
CA ALA A 36 -19.95 2.51 -29.48
C ALA A 36 -18.84 1.49 -29.84
N ALA A 37 -18.38 0.70 -28.88
CA ALA A 37 -17.44 -0.39 -29.11
C ALA A 37 -18.22 -1.66 -29.51
N ALA A 38 -17.99 -2.17 -30.72
CA ALA A 38 -18.65 -3.36 -31.25
C ALA A 38 -17.62 -4.39 -31.74
N PRO A 39 -17.03 -5.20 -30.83
CA PRO A 39 -16.03 -6.18 -31.22
C PRO A 39 -16.65 -7.34 -32.00
N ASN A 40 -15.93 -7.84 -33.01
CA ASN A 40 -16.27 -9.08 -33.73
C ASN A 40 -15.82 -10.35 -32.99
N VAL A 41 -15.01 -10.20 -31.94
CA VAL A 41 -14.55 -11.23 -31.01
C VAL A 41 -14.96 -10.93 -29.56
N ASN A 42 -14.82 -11.91 -28.66
CA ASN A 42 -14.91 -11.66 -27.24
C ASN A 42 -13.59 -11.04 -26.77
N ILE A 43 -13.67 -9.97 -25.98
CA ILE A 43 -12.49 -9.31 -25.40
C ILE A 43 -12.57 -9.43 -23.88
N GLU A 44 -11.65 -10.19 -23.30
CA GLU A 44 -11.52 -10.32 -21.85
C GLU A 44 -10.45 -9.34 -21.34
N VAL A 45 -10.81 -8.49 -20.39
CA VAL A 45 -9.90 -7.50 -19.81
C VAL A 45 -9.37 -8.02 -18.49
N ALA A 46 -8.08 -8.36 -18.46
CA ALA A 46 -7.41 -8.63 -17.20
C ALA A 46 -7.20 -7.33 -16.41
N ARG A 47 -6.85 -7.46 -15.12
CA ARG A 47 -6.57 -6.30 -14.28
C ARG A 47 -5.40 -5.48 -14.85
N LEU A 48 -5.69 -4.24 -15.21
CA LEU A 48 -4.69 -3.24 -15.59
C LEU A 48 -3.95 -2.74 -14.35
N ARG A 49 -2.64 -2.51 -14.48
CA ARG A 49 -1.81 -2.01 -13.38
C ARG A 49 -1.61 -0.51 -13.53
N PRO A 50 -2.09 0.31 -12.59
CA PRO A 50 -1.75 1.73 -12.60
C PRO A 50 -0.26 1.90 -12.28
N LEU A 51 0.37 2.90 -12.89
CA LEU A 51 1.67 3.39 -12.41
C LEU A 51 1.55 3.85 -10.95
N ASP A 52 2.65 3.78 -10.19
CA ASP A 52 2.64 4.01 -8.73
C ASP A 52 2.03 5.37 -8.35
N ALA A 53 2.33 6.42 -9.13
CA ALA A 53 1.76 7.75 -8.94
C ALA A 53 0.22 7.80 -9.05
N LEU A 54 -0.37 6.86 -9.81
CA LEU A 54 -1.82 6.71 -9.98
C LEU A 54 -2.42 5.70 -8.99
N GLY A 55 -1.59 4.93 -8.28
CA GLY A 55 -2.02 3.87 -7.35
C GLY A 55 -2.48 4.37 -5.98
N ALA A 56 -2.18 5.62 -5.62
CA ALA A 56 -2.43 6.21 -4.30
C ALA A 56 -3.90 6.54 -4.00
N GLY A 57 -4.82 6.30 -4.94
CA GLY A 57 -6.26 6.55 -4.77
C GLY A 57 -6.70 8.00 -4.99
N ALA A 58 -5.77 8.97 -5.01
CA ALA A 58 -6.08 10.36 -5.31
C ALA A 58 -6.30 10.61 -6.81
N ILE A 59 -7.07 11.65 -7.16
CA ILE A 59 -7.25 12.11 -8.54
C ILE A 59 -6.08 13.05 -8.91
N VAL A 60 -5.32 12.69 -9.95
CA VAL A 60 -4.06 13.35 -10.32
C VAL A 60 -4.30 14.53 -11.28
N VAL A 61 -3.53 15.60 -11.07
CA VAL A 61 -3.46 16.80 -11.90
C VAL A 61 -2.02 17.04 -12.32
N ARG A 62 -1.75 17.05 -13.61
CA ARG A 62 -0.49 17.48 -14.20
C ARG A 62 -0.53 18.99 -14.44
N ARG A 63 0.14 19.75 -13.58
CA ARG A 63 0.21 21.22 -13.66
C ARG A 63 1.21 21.70 -14.72
N SER A 64 2.28 20.95 -14.92
CA SER A 64 3.29 21.16 -15.96
C SER A 64 3.88 19.82 -16.38
N GLU A 65 4.77 19.81 -17.38
CA GLU A 65 5.42 18.57 -17.86
C GLU A 65 6.07 17.75 -16.73
N HIS A 66 6.60 18.42 -15.70
CA HIS A 66 7.37 17.82 -14.62
C HIS A 66 6.70 17.94 -13.24
N GLU A 67 5.46 18.44 -13.16
CA GLU A 67 4.77 18.65 -11.90
C GLU A 67 3.44 17.91 -11.87
N LEU A 68 3.34 16.95 -10.94
CA LEU A 68 2.14 16.24 -10.58
C LEU A 68 1.63 16.75 -9.23
N ASP A 69 0.32 16.93 -9.16
CA ASP A 69 -0.43 17.32 -7.96
C ASP A 69 -1.69 16.45 -7.86
N THR A 70 -2.45 16.59 -6.78
CA THR A 70 -3.68 15.84 -6.55
C THR A 70 -4.79 16.74 -6.02
N TYR A 71 -6.05 16.33 -6.22
CA TYR A 71 -7.17 16.96 -5.51
C TYR A 71 -7.22 16.44 -4.06
N PRO A 72 -7.01 17.28 -3.04
CA PRO A 72 -6.79 16.81 -1.67
C PRO A 72 -8.02 16.14 -1.04
N LEU A 73 -9.22 16.52 -1.47
CA LEU A 73 -10.49 16.01 -0.94
C LEU A 73 -11.21 15.07 -1.91
N ASP A 74 -10.64 14.78 -3.08
CA ASP A 74 -11.32 14.04 -4.15
C ASP A 74 -10.52 12.78 -4.51
N HIS A 75 -11.13 11.63 -4.21
CA HIS A 75 -10.48 10.33 -4.29
C HIS A 75 -11.29 9.39 -5.18
N TRP A 76 -10.61 8.40 -5.71
CA TRP A 76 -11.25 7.27 -6.38
C TRP A 76 -11.96 6.38 -5.36
N ALA A 77 -13.14 5.89 -5.72
CA ALA A 77 -13.94 4.99 -4.89
C ALA A 77 -13.34 3.57 -4.79
N SER A 78 -12.44 3.20 -5.70
CA SER A 78 -11.70 1.94 -5.71
C SER A 78 -10.32 2.11 -6.35
N ASN A 79 -9.53 1.03 -6.44
CA ASN A 79 -8.27 1.01 -7.14
C ASN A 79 -8.45 1.38 -8.63
N LEU A 80 -7.67 2.34 -9.13
CA LEU A 80 -7.83 2.86 -10.49
C LEU A 80 -7.71 1.78 -11.57
N GLY A 81 -6.78 0.83 -11.41
CA GLY A 81 -6.60 -0.27 -12.34
C GLY A 81 -7.85 -1.14 -12.48
N GLU A 82 -8.51 -1.43 -11.35
CA GLU A 82 -9.78 -2.19 -11.33
C GLU A 82 -10.90 -1.40 -12.01
N MET A 83 -11.05 -0.11 -11.73
CA MET A 83 -12.09 0.72 -12.37
C MET A 83 -11.88 0.85 -13.87
N ALA A 84 -10.65 1.09 -14.32
CA ALA A 84 -10.33 1.18 -15.75
C ALA A 84 -10.59 -0.15 -16.47
N SER A 85 -10.21 -1.27 -15.85
CA SER A 85 -10.47 -2.62 -16.39
C SER A 85 -11.97 -2.91 -16.46
N ALA A 86 -12.71 -2.60 -15.40
CA ALA A 86 -14.16 -2.80 -15.33
C ALA A 86 -14.90 -1.94 -16.36
N LYS A 87 -14.52 -0.68 -16.53
CA LYS A 87 -15.11 0.20 -17.55
C LYS A 87 -14.82 -0.31 -18.96
N LEU A 88 -13.58 -0.73 -19.27
CA LEU A 88 -13.28 -1.34 -20.58
C LEU A 88 -14.09 -2.62 -20.82
N ALA A 89 -14.19 -3.50 -19.82
CA ALA A 89 -14.99 -4.71 -19.92
C ALA A 89 -16.47 -4.40 -20.18
N ALA A 90 -17.03 -3.40 -19.49
CA ALA A 90 -18.39 -2.95 -19.73
C ALA A 90 -18.59 -2.46 -21.18
N GLU A 91 -17.64 -1.69 -21.73
CA GLU A 91 -17.70 -1.22 -23.12
C GLU A 91 -17.66 -2.37 -24.15
N PHE A 92 -16.98 -3.48 -23.86
CA PHE A 92 -16.91 -4.62 -24.77
C PHE A 92 -18.14 -5.54 -24.70
N GLY A 93 -18.95 -5.41 -23.64
CA GLY A 93 -20.18 -6.17 -23.44
C GLY A 93 -19.95 -7.60 -22.94
N ASP A 94 -21.05 -8.32 -22.74
CA ASP A 94 -21.01 -9.70 -22.27
C ASP A 94 -20.40 -10.66 -23.31
N PRO A 95 -19.65 -11.69 -22.89
CA PRO A 95 -19.11 -12.70 -23.80
C PRO A 95 -20.22 -13.41 -24.57
N ILE A 96 -20.07 -13.49 -25.89
CA ILE A 96 -20.99 -14.24 -26.76
C ILE A 96 -20.46 -15.68 -26.90
N PRO A 97 -21.28 -16.72 -26.66
CA PRO A 97 -20.88 -18.11 -26.86
C PRO A 97 -20.32 -18.36 -28.26
N ASP A 98 -19.37 -19.30 -28.36
CA ASP A 98 -18.73 -19.76 -29.61
C ASP A 98 -17.89 -18.72 -30.38
N ARG A 99 -17.90 -17.46 -29.94
CA ARG A 99 -17.04 -16.41 -30.50
C ARG A 99 -15.62 -16.55 -29.93
N GLN A 100 -14.61 -16.41 -30.79
CA GLN A 100 -13.21 -16.44 -30.35
C GLN A 100 -12.95 -15.39 -29.26
N THR A 101 -12.08 -15.70 -28.31
CA THR A 101 -11.75 -14.79 -27.21
C THR A 101 -10.28 -14.36 -27.26
N VAL A 102 -10.07 -13.05 -27.19
CA VAL A 102 -8.76 -12.45 -26.91
C VAL A 102 -8.73 -11.93 -25.48
N SER A 103 -7.54 -11.96 -24.86
CA SER A 103 -7.29 -11.38 -23.56
C SER A 103 -6.43 -10.13 -23.69
N ILE A 104 -6.76 -9.09 -22.92
CA ILE A 104 -6.00 -7.85 -22.83
C ILE A 104 -5.37 -7.75 -21.45
N THR A 105 -4.07 -7.48 -21.42
CA THR A 105 -3.30 -7.16 -20.21
C THR A 105 -2.52 -5.87 -20.42
N GLY A 106 -2.21 -5.12 -19.37
CA GLY A 106 -1.40 -3.92 -19.54
C GLY A 106 -1.32 -3.00 -18.33
N ASP A 107 -0.85 -1.79 -18.60
CA ASP A 107 -0.59 -0.76 -17.60
C ASP A 107 -1.38 0.53 -17.92
N VAL A 108 -1.87 1.21 -16.88
CA VAL A 108 -2.45 2.56 -16.99
C VAL A 108 -1.33 3.57 -16.81
N LEU A 109 -0.95 4.23 -17.91
CA LEU A 109 0.17 5.16 -17.98
C LEU A 109 -0.22 6.59 -17.58
N ALA A 110 -1.44 7.01 -17.90
CA ALA A 110 -1.96 8.32 -17.52
C ALA A 110 -3.46 8.23 -17.24
N PHE A 111 -3.91 8.90 -16.19
CA PHE A 111 -5.31 9.01 -15.81
C PHE A 111 -5.52 10.29 -14.99
N GLU A 112 -5.41 11.42 -15.66
CA GLU A 112 -5.11 12.70 -15.02
C GLU A 112 -5.77 13.88 -15.74
N GLN A 113 -5.85 15.02 -15.05
CA GLN A 113 -6.03 16.31 -15.72
C GLN A 113 -4.69 16.82 -16.24
N VAL A 114 -4.64 17.33 -17.46
CA VAL A 114 -3.49 18.05 -18.01
C VAL A 114 -3.90 19.50 -18.22
N ASN A 115 -3.12 20.43 -17.66
CA ASN A 115 -3.31 21.86 -17.88
C ASN A 115 -2.40 22.33 -19.02
N SER A 116 -2.97 23.06 -19.98
CA SER A 116 -2.20 23.75 -21.01
C SER A 116 -1.65 25.08 -20.48
N THR A 117 -0.62 25.60 -21.15
CA THR A 117 -0.10 26.94 -20.91
C THR A 117 -1.11 28.06 -21.19
N GLU A 118 -2.14 27.77 -22.00
CA GLU A 118 -3.23 28.69 -22.32
C GLU A 118 -4.35 28.68 -21.25
N GLY A 119 -4.16 27.94 -20.16
CA GLY A 119 -5.13 27.85 -19.06
C GLY A 119 -6.33 26.95 -19.35
N THR A 120 -6.31 26.21 -20.46
CA THR A 120 -7.31 25.17 -20.74
C THR A 120 -6.93 23.87 -20.03
N ALA A 121 -7.93 23.10 -19.60
CA ALA A 121 -7.72 21.82 -18.95
C ALA A 121 -8.35 20.69 -19.78
N ALA A 122 -7.67 19.55 -19.84
CA ALA A 122 -8.14 18.34 -20.51
C ALA A 122 -7.97 17.12 -19.62
N ALA A 123 -8.91 16.17 -19.69
CA ALA A 123 -8.69 14.83 -19.19
C ALA A 123 -7.79 14.07 -20.16
N ARG A 124 -6.78 13.36 -19.64
CA ARG A 124 -5.93 12.46 -20.42
C ARG A 124 -6.01 11.05 -19.86
N VAL A 125 -6.27 10.09 -20.75
CA VAL A 125 -6.19 8.66 -20.45
C VAL A 125 -5.17 8.05 -21.40
N ALA A 126 -4.16 7.35 -20.86
CA ALA A 126 -3.23 6.58 -21.66
C ALA A 126 -3.04 5.19 -21.05
N VAL A 127 -3.12 4.14 -21.88
CA VAL A 127 -2.93 2.74 -21.49
C VAL A 127 -2.00 2.04 -22.47
N ALA A 128 -1.04 1.26 -21.96
CA ALA A 128 -0.21 0.37 -22.78
C ALA A 128 -0.74 -1.06 -22.63
N LEU A 129 -1.16 -1.67 -23.75
CA LEU A 129 -1.88 -2.93 -23.75
C LEU A 129 -1.18 -3.96 -24.64
N GLU A 130 -1.21 -5.21 -24.19
CA GLU A 130 -0.89 -6.41 -24.95
C GLU A 130 -2.17 -7.21 -25.19
N ILE A 131 -2.44 -7.59 -26.43
CA ILE A 131 -3.61 -8.37 -26.86
C ILE A 131 -3.14 -9.76 -27.30
N ARG A 132 -3.77 -10.81 -26.78
CA ARG A 132 -3.36 -12.20 -26.96
C ARG A 132 -4.58 -13.09 -27.22
N LYS A 133 -4.43 -14.24 -27.87
CA LYS A 133 -5.53 -15.23 -27.87
C LYS A 133 -5.64 -15.77 -26.45
N LYS A 134 -6.86 -16.00 -25.96
CA LYS A 134 -7.07 -16.53 -24.60
C LYS A 134 -6.44 -17.91 -24.37
N SER A 135 -6.33 -18.71 -25.43
CA SER A 135 -5.67 -20.01 -25.42
C SER A 135 -4.15 -19.93 -25.31
N ASP A 136 -3.57 -18.78 -25.62
CA ASP A 136 -2.13 -18.62 -25.65
C ASP A 136 -1.59 -18.48 -24.23
N SER A 137 -0.37 -18.97 -24.02
CA SER A 137 0.36 -18.72 -22.79
C SER A 137 0.53 -17.22 -22.56
N ARG A 138 0.53 -16.77 -21.30
CA ARG A 138 0.88 -15.39 -20.93
C ARG A 138 2.26 -14.95 -21.43
N TYR A 139 3.11 -15.93 -21.79
CA TYR A 139 4.46 -15.74 -22.31
C TYR A 139 4.57 -15.85 -23.84
N ALA A 140 3.46 -16.05 -24.55
CA ALA A 140 3.48 -16.07 -26.02
C ALA A 140 3.90 -14.69 -26.56
N GLU A 141 4.08 -14.53 -27.86
CA GLU A 141 4.15 -13.20 -28.47
C GLU A 141 2.72 -12.62 -28.54
N PRO A 142 2.50 -11.34 -28.18
CA PRO A 142 1.17 -10.76 -28.30
C PRO A 142 0.80 -10.55 -29.77
N LEU A 143 -0.49 -10.70 -30.10
CA LEU A 143 -1.03 -10.36 -31.43
C LEU A 143 -0.86 -8.87 -31.74
N LEU A 144 -0.91 -8.04 -30.68
CA LEU A 144 -0.71 -6.61 -30.74
C LEU A 144 -0.18 -6.12 -29.39
N ALA A 145 0.89 -5.32 -29.41
CA ALA A 145 1.33 -4.51 -28.29
C ALA A 145 1.26 -3.03 -28.70
N LYS A 146 0.42 -2.24 -28.03
CA LYS A 146 0.15 -0.86 -28.45
C LYS A 146 -0.21 0.04 -27.27
N THR A 147 0.22 1.30 -27.35
CA THR A 147 -0.23 2.35 -26.43
C THR A 147 -1.39 3.10 -27.04
N TYR A 148 -2.48 3.20 -26.28
CA TYR A 148 -3.66 3.99 -26.61
C TYR A 148 -3.68 5.25 -25.76
N ASP A 149 -3.84 6.41 -26.39
CA ASP A 149 -3.96 7.72 -25.73
C ASP A 149 -5.25 8.40 -26.21
N ALA A 150 -5.93 9.08 -25.28
CA ALA A 150 -7.11 9.87 -25.53
C ALA A 150 -7.12 11.11 -24.64
N GLN A 151 -7.47 12.25 -25.23
CA GLN A 151 -7.61 13.53 -24.53
C GLN A 151 -8.97 14.15 -24.80
N PHE A 152 -9.59 14.68 -23.75
CA PHE A 152 -10.91 15.29 -23.81
C PHE A 152 -10.91 16.64 -23.08
N PRO A 153 -11.37 17.72 -23.72
CA PRO A 153 -11.44 19.02 -23.06
C PRO A 153 -12.42 18.96 -21.87
N LEU A 154 -12.07 19.65 -20.78
CA LEU A 154 -12.94 19.82 -19.63
C LEU A 154 -13.87 21.01 -19.84
N ALA A 155 -15.12 20.88 -19.37
CA ALA A 155 -16.04 22.02 -19.31
C ALA A 155 -15.56 23.04 -18.27
N GLU A 156 -15.18 22.55 -17.09
CA GLU A 156 -14.52 23.29 -16.02
C GLU A 156 -13.42 22.42 -15.40
N ALA A 157 -12.37 23.02 -14.86
CA ALA A 157 -11.25 22.30 -14.23
C ALA A 157 -11.59 21.81 -12.81
N ARG A 158 -12.69 21.05 -12.68
CA ARG A 158 -13.20 20.49 -11.40
C ARG A 158 -13.28 18.97 -11.46
N PRO A 159 -13.19 18.27 -10.30
CA PRO A 159 -13.20 16.81 -10.26
C PRO A 159 -14.39 16.12 -10.94
N PRO A 160 -15.66 16.56 -10.78
CA PRO A 160 -16.79 15.92 -11.47
C PRO A 160 -16.67 15.98 -13.01
N ASP A 161 -16.28 17.15 -13.53
CA ASP A 161 -16.10 17.40 -14.96
C ASP A 161 -14.93 16.58 -15.53
N LEU A 162 -13.84 16.48 -14.76
CA LEU A 162 -12.68 15.63 -15.04
C LEU A 162 -13.06 14.15 -15.10
N VAL A 163 -13.75 13.62 -14.09
CA VAL A 163 -14.15 12.19 -14.03
C VAL A 163 -15.10 11.83 -15.17
N ALA A 164 -16.02 12.72 -15.52
CA ALA A 164 -16.89 12.54 -16.68
C ALA A 164 -16.09 12.53 -18.01
N ALA A 165 -15.09 13.40 -18.15
CA ALA A 165 -14.21 13.42 -19.31
C ALA A 165 -13.26 12.20 -19.38
N LEU A 166 -12.73 11.73 -18.25
CA LEU A 166 -11.93 10.50 -18.16
C LEU A 166 -12.75 9.26 -18.54
N SER A 167 -14.04 9.20 -18.15
CA SER A 167 -14.96 8.13 -18.57
C SER A 167 -15.10 8.07 -20.09
N ARG A 168 -15.29 9.24 -20.75
CA ARG A 168 -15.30 9.36 -22.22
C ARG A 168 -13.94 9.02 -22.85
N GLY A 169 -12.86 9.32 -22.13
CA GLY A 169 -11.49 8.89 -22.44
C GLY A 169 -11.39 7.38 -22.65
N VAL A 170 -11.87 6.61 -21.66
CA VAL A 170 -11.87 5.15 -21.70
C VAL A 170 -12.79 4.62 -22.81
N GLU A 171 -13.96 5.21 -23.03
CA GLU A 171 -14.88 4.86 -24.13
C GLU A 171 -14.21 5.02 -25.51
N SER A 172 -13.47 6.12 -25.72
CA SER A 172 -12.74 6.35 -26.96
C SER A 172 -11.60 5.34 -27.16
N ILE A 173 -10.88 5.01 -26.09
CA ILE A 173 -9.84 3.96 -26.13
C ILE A 173 -10.47 2.61 -26.46
N ALA A 174 -11.62 2.25 -25.88
CA ALA A 174 -12.33 1.02 -26.18
C ALA A 174 -12.67 0.90 -27.67
N GLN A 175 -13.15 1.99 -28.31
CA GLN A 175 -13.41 2.01 -29.76
C GLN A 175 -12.14 1.78 -30.59
N LYS A 176 -11.02 2.40 -30.22
CA LYS A 176 -9.72 2.20 -30.90
C LYS A 176 -9.22 0.76 -30.75
N ILE A 177 -9.36 0.18 -29.56
CA ILE A 177 -9.02 -1.23 -29.30
C ILE A 177 -9.87 -2.14 -30.20
N VAL A 178 -11.18 -1.93 -30.24
CA VAL A 178 -12.08 -2.72 -31.10
C VAL A 178 -11.70 -2.61 -32.58
N ALA A 179 -11.39 -1.40 -33.06
CA ALA A 179 -10.97 -1.21 -34.45
C ALA A 179 -9.69 -2.01 -34.77
N ASP A 180 -8.69 -1.96 -33.89
CA ASP A 180 -7.45 -2.73 -34.05
C ASP A 180 -7.71 -4.24 -33.96
N VAL A 181 -8.47 -4.70 -32.95
CA VAL A 181 -8.79 -6.12 -32.74
C VAL A 181 -9.56 -6.70 -33.91
N ASN A 182 -10.55 -5.97 -34.44
CA ASN A 182 -11.32 -6.40 -35.61
C ASN A 182 -10.45 -6.53 -36.88
N ALA A 183 -9.31 -5.81 -36.93
CA ALA A 183 -8.34 -5.88 -38.02
C ALA A 183 -7.28 -6.97 -37.84
N LEU A 184 -7.21 -7.64 -36.68
CA LEU A 184 -6.26 -8.73 -36.45
C LEU A 184 -6.67 -9.99 -37.21
N ASP A 185 -5.69 -10.60 -37.89
CA ASP A 185 -5.84 -11.96 -38.41
C ASP A 185 -5.64 -12.98 -37.28
N LEU A 186 -6.75 -13.39 -36.66
CA LEU A 186 -6.74 -14.39 -35.60
C LEU A 186 -6.50 -15.82 -36.11
N SER A 187 -6.55 -16.03 -37.43
CA SER A 187 -6.27 -17.32 -38.07
C SER A 187 -4.78 -17.55 -38.33
N ALA A 188 -3.99 -16.48 -38.37
CA ALA A 188 -2.54 -16.58 -38.39
C ALA A 188 -2.09 -17.43 -37.19
N ALA A 189 -1.49 -18.58 -37.49
CA ALA A 189 -0.78 -19.35 -36.49
C ALA A 189 0.29 -18.42 -35.93
N THR A 190 0.20 -18.07 -34.65
CA THR A 190 1.34 -17.58 -33.90
C THR A 190 2.39 -18.67 -34.09
N GLY A 191 3.43 -18.37 -34.90
CA GLY A 191 4.60 -19.23 -34.99
C GLY A 191 5.06 -19.53 -33.56
N PRO A 192 5.75 -20.65 -33.31
CA PRO A 192 6.28 -20.92 -31.98
C PRO A 192 6.95 -19.64 -31.51
N SER A 193 6.40 -19.03 -30.44
CA SER A 193 6.91 -17.78 -29.91
C SER A 193 8.41 -17.96 -29.80
N LYS A 194 9.20 -17.06 -30.38
CA LYS A 194 10.64 -17.02 -30.04
C LYS A 194 10.66 -16.97 -28.52
N HIS A 195 11.05 -18.07 -27.89
CA HIS A 195 10.89 -18.25 -26.47
C HIS A 195 11.52 -17.03 -25.79
N GLU A 196 10.74 -16.29 -25.00
CA GLU A 196 11.29 -15.17 -24.23
C GLU A 196 12.46 -15.72 -23.41
N ALA A 197 13.65 -15.21 -23.66
CA ALA A 197 14.82 -15.62 -22.91
C ALA A 197 14.75 -14.93 -21.55
N LEU A 198 14.70 -15.74 -20.49
CA LEU A 198 14.78 -15.25 -19.13
C LEU A 198 16.24 -15.20 -18.71
N HIS A 199 16.68 -14.01 -18.31
CA HIS A 199 18.04 -13.74 -17.85
C HIS A 199 18.06 -13.55 -16.33
N THR A 200 19.17 -13.94 -15.73
CA THR A 200 19.48 -13.70 -14.31
C THR A 200 20.88 -13.11 -14.20
N LEU A 201 21.23 -12.61 -13.03
CA LEU A 201 22.60 -12.20 -12.72
C LEU A 201 23.45 -13.41 -12.34
N ASP A 202 24.77 -13.29 -12.47
CA ASP A 202 25.67 -14.33 -11.96
C ASP A 202 25.73 -14.23 -10.43
N MET A 203 24.95 -15.07 -9.76
CA MET A 203 24.85 -15.10 -8.29
C MET A 203 26.08 -15.73 -7.60
N LYS A 204 27.13 -16.06 -8.36
CA LYS A 204 28.40 -16.48 -7.76
C LYS A 204 29.12 -15.25 -7.19
N PRO A 205 29.59 -15.30 -5.92
CA PRO A 205 30.39 -14.23 -5.36
C PRO A 205 31.68 -14.02 -6.14
N SER A 206 32.00 -12.77 -6.45
CA SER A 206 33.27 -12.39 -7.08
C SER A 206 34.45 -12.43 -6.11
N GLY A 207 34.17 -12.28 -4.81
CA GLY A 207 35.18 -12.14 -3.76
C GLY A 207 35.80 -10.74 -3.65
N LYS A 208 35.31 -9.75 -4.43
CA LYS A 208 35.78 -8.35 -4.35
C LYS A 208 35.28 -7.64 -3.08
N ALA A 209 34.09 -8.00 -2.60
CA ALA A 209 33.45 -7.37 -1.45
C ALA A 209 33.91 -8.00 -0.11
N ALA A 210 35.16 -7.74 0.29
CA ALA A 210 35.67 -8.16 1.59
C ALA A 210 35.31 -7.15 2.68
N ALA A 211 34.10 -7.26 3.24
CA ALA A 211 33.64 -6.36 4.31
C ALA A 211 34.23 -6.75 5.68
N SER A 212 34.75 -5.77 6.43
CA SER A 212 35.19 -5.96 7.82
C SER A 212 34.02 -6.07 8.81
N MET A 213 32.82 -5.70 8.38
CA MET A 213 31.54 -5.83 9.10
C MET A 213 30.61 -6.78 8.33
N ASN A 214 29.62 -7.34 9.01
CA ASN A 214 28.51 -8.00 8.32
C ASN A 214 27.67 -6.94 7.60
N VAL A 215 27.25 -7.23 6.37
CA VAL A 215 26.41 -6.34 5.57
C VAL A 215 25.11 -7.08 5.24
N ASP A 216 23.99 -6.58 5.75
CA ASP A 216 22.66 -7.16 5.60
C ASP A 216 21.83 -6.32 4.62
N VAL A 217 21.43 -6.89 3.48
CA VAL A 217 20.65 -6.16 2.47
C VAL A 217 19.17 -6.28 2.81
N THR A 218 18.56 -5.17 3.20
CA THR A 218 17.19 -5.19 3.72
C THR A 218 16.14 -4.86 2.66
N LEU A 219 16.18 -3.64 2.12
CA LEU A 219 15.19 -3.16 1.16
C LEU A 219 15.82 -2.27 0.09
N LEU A 220 15.83 -2.76 -1.15
CA LEU A 220 16.17 -1.99 -2.33
C LEU A 220 14.93 -1.77 -3.19
N ARG A 221 14.41 -0.54 -3.15
CA ARG A 221 13.31 -0.12 -4.01
C ARG A 221 13.86 0.11 -5.41
N ARG A 222 13.05 -0.08 -6.44
CA ARG A 222 13.41 0.26 -7.82
C ARG A 222 12.75 1.59 -8.20
N SER A 223 13.42 2.36 -9.05
CA SER A 223 12.76 3.50 -9.72
C SER A 223 11.67 2.99 -10.66
N GLU A 224 10.72 3.87 -10.99
CA GLU A 224 9.57 3.55 -11.84
C GLU A 224 9.99 3.04 -13.24
N ALA A 225 11.07 3.58 -13.80
CA ALA A 225 11.63 3.15 -15.08
C ALA A 225 12.04 1.67 -15.09
N LEU A 226 12.34 1.10 -13.91
CA LEU A 226 12.76 -0.30 -13.73
C LEU A 226 11.61 -1.20 -13.25
N ALA A 227 10.36 -0.72 -13.26
CA ALA A 227 9.20 -1.49 -12.82
C ALA A 227 8.92 -2.70 -13.74
N ARG A 228 9.32 -2.60 -15.01
CA ARG A 228 9.20 -3.68 -16.00
C ARG A 228 10.29 -4.73 -15.77
N ASN A 229 9.95 -6.00 -15.97
CA ASN A 229 10.95 -7.08 -15.99
C ASN A 229 11.68 -7.16 -17.34
N SER A 230 11.71 -6.07 -18.12
CA SER A 230 12.46 -6.01 -19.38
C SER A 230 13.87 -5.49 -19.10
N ILE A 231 14.83 -5.92 -19.92
CA ILE A 231 16.20 -5.39 -19.85
C ILE A 231 16.20 -4.03 -20.57
N LEU A 232 16.46 -2.96 -19.82
CA LEU A 232 16.43 -1.58 -20.30
C LEU A 232 17.69 -1.28 -21.12
N ILE A 233 17.51 -0.59 -22.23
CA ILE A 233 18.59 -0.06 -23.09
C ILE A 233 18.48 1.46 -23.08
N ARG A 234 19.60 2.14 -22.88
CA ARG A 234 19.73 3.59 -23.02
C ARG A 234 20.69 3.87 -24.18
N PRO A 235 20.19 3.94 -25.43
CA PRO A 235 21.05 4.20 -26.59
C PRO A 235 21.63 5.62 -26.58
N THR A 236 20.91 6.57 -25.99
CA THR A 236 21.32 7.96 -25.80
C THR A 236 20.86 8.46 -24.43
N ALA A 237 21.40 9.58 -23.96
CA ALA A 237 21.02 10.16 -22.67
C ALA A 237 19.52 10.49 -22.51
N THR A 238 18.77 10.56 -23.62
CA THR A 238 17.35 10.93 -23.66
C THR A 238 16.45 9.86 -24.26
N SER A 239 16.98 8.70 -24.64
CA SER A 239 16.21 7.60 -25.22
C SER A 239 16.26 6.37 -24.34
N VAL A 240 15.13 5.69 -24.22
CA VAL A 240 15.00 4.42 -23.49
C VAL A 240 14.30 3.41 -24.40
N GLU A 241 14.94 2.27 -24.57
CA GLU A 241 14.46 1.11 -25.33
C GLU A 241 14.50 -0.14 -24.44
N TYR A 242 14.01 -1.26 -24.96
CA TYR A 242 14.00 -2.55 -24.26
C TYR A 242 14.31 -3.68 -25.22
N TYR A 243 14.95 -4.73 -24.74
CA TYR A 243 15.03 -5.98 -25.48
C TYR A 243 13.63 -6.60 -25.62
N ALA A 244 13.16 -6.77 -26.87
CA ALA A 244 11.80 -7.19 -27.13
C ALA A 244 11.51 -8.65 -26.72
N ALA A 245 12.52 -9.53 -26.77
CA ALA A 245 12.40 -10.96 -26.51
C ALA A 245 13.13 -11.41 -25.24
N ASP A 246 13.67 -10.49 -24.45
CA ASP A 246 14.50 -10.80 -23.29
C ASP A 246 13.96 -10.12 -22.03
N ARG A 247 13.83 -10.90 -20.97
CA ARG A 247 13.30 -10.44 -19.69
C ARG A 247 14.18 -10.91 -18.53
N TRP A 248 14.10 -10.19 -17.43
CA TRP A 248 14.59 -10.65 -16.15
C TRP A 248 13.73 -11.80 -15.61
N ALA A 249 14.38 -12.82 -15.05
CA ALA A 249 13.73 -13.97 -14.44
C ALA A 249 12.97 -13.60 -13.14
N ALA A 250 13.36 -12.51 -12.48
CA ALA A 250 12.72 -11.95 -11.30
C ALA A 250 12.67 -10.41 -11.40
N SER A 251 12.11 -9.75 -10.38
CA SER A 251 12.13 -8.28 -10.34
C SER A 251 13.57 -7.77 -10.21
N VAL A 252 13.87 -6.60 -10.78
CA VAL A 252 15.21 -5.98 -10.67
C VAL A 252 15.62 -5.78 -9.21
N SER A 253 14.68 -5.36 -8.34
CA SER A 253 14.92 -5.26 -6.89
C SER A 253 15.39 -6.59 -6.29
N THR A 254 14.70 -7.68 -6.61
CA THR A 254 15.06 -9.03 -6.13
C THR A 254 16.43 -9.44 -6.62
N LEU A 255 16.69 -9.32 -7.93
CA LEU A 255 17.97 -9.72 -8.53
C LEU A 255 19.15 -8.93 -7.95
N VAL A 256 19.00 -7.61 -7.80
CA VAL A 256 20.05 -6.75 -7.23
C VAL A 256 20.28 -7.09 -5.76
N SER A 257 19.24 -7.28 -4.95
CA SER A 257 19.38 -7.69 -3.55
C SER A 257 20.10 -9.03 -3.43
N GLU A 258 19.65 -10.07 -4.15
CA GLU A 258 20.25 -11.40 -4.11
C GLU A 258 21.71 -11.38 -4.58
N LYS A 259 22.04 -10.62 -5.63
CA LYS A 259 23.42 -10.46 -6.08
C LYS A 259 24.28 -9.78 -5.01
N LEU A 260 23.83 -8.68 -4.41
CA LEU A 260 24.58 -8.01 -3.36
C LEU A 260 24.77 -8.90 -2.12
N GLU A 261 23.72 -9.60 -1.67
CA GLU A 261 23.80 -10.58 -0.58
C GLU A 261 24.82 -11.68 -0.89
N SER A 262 24.82 -12.19 -2.12
CA SER A 262 25.80 -13.19 -2.54
C SER A 262 27.24 -12.66 -2.45
N GLU A 263 27.48 -11.39 -2.81
CA GLU A 263 28.80 -10.76 -2.74
C GLU A 263 29.28 -10.54 -1.30
N PHE A 264 28.38 -10.17 -0.38
CA PHE A 264 28.72 -9.97 1.04
C PHE A 264 28.87 -11.29 1.81
N GLY A 265 28.21 -12.35 1.36
CA GLY A 265 28.27 -13.67 1.98
C GLY A 265 27.46 -13.79 3.27
N ALA A 266 27.57 -14.95 3.93
CA ALA A 266 26.86 -15.21 5.17
C ALA A 266 27.44 -14.38 6.34
N PRO A 267 26.60 -13.90 7.27
CA PRO A 267 27.06 -13.10 8.41
C PRO A 267 27.98 -13.93 9.33
N GLU A 268 29.09 -13.34 9.74
CA GLU A 268 30.03 -13.94 10.68
C GLU A 268 29.65 -13.61 12.13
N THR A 269 29.69 -14.61 13.01
CA THR A 269 29.35 -14.44 14.43
C THR A 269 30.33 -13.50 15.12
N GLY A 270 29.80 -12.52 15.86
CA GLY A 270 30.60 -11.55 16.62
C GLY A 270 31.06 -10.33 15.82
N ARG A 271 30.82 -10.27 14.51
CA ARG A 271 30.98 -9.04 13.74
C ARG A 271 29.75 -8.15 13.88
N GLU A 272 29.99 -6.85 13.97
CA GLU A 272 28.92 -5.87 13.88
C GLU A 272 28.23 -5.95 12.52
N THR A 273 26.92 -5.66 12.49
CA THR A 273 26.11 -5.72 11.27
C THR A 273 25.63 -4.34 10.88
N VAL A 274 25.86 -3.96 9.62
CA VAL A 274 25.25 -2.79 8.99
C VAL A 274 24.16 -3.24 8.04
N GLN A 275 23.05 -2.52 8.04
CA GLN A 275 21.93 -2.75 7.14
C GLN A 275 22.02 -1.81 5.94
N VAL A 276 21.91 -2.38 4.74
CA VAL A 276 21.85 -1.68 3.47
C VAL A 276 20.39 -1.56 3.06
N SER A 277 19.93 -0.34 2.80
CA SER A 277 18.64 -0.05 2.18
C SER A 277 18.79 1.07 1.15
N GLY A 278 17.85 1.23 0.23
CA GLY A 278 18.02 2.24 -0.82
C GLY A 278 17.08 2.16 -2.00
N THR A 279 17.45 2.87 -3.06
CA THR A 279 16.74 2.90 -4.35
C THR A 279 17.69 2.62 -5.51
N ILE A 280 17.29 1.73 -6.42
CA ILE A 280 17.96 1.45 -7.69
C ILE A 280 17.56 2.55 -8.67
N LEU A 281 18.50 3.45 -8.98
CA LEU A 281 18.27 4.60 -9.85
C LEU A 281 18.43 4.24 -11.34
N ALA A 282 19.40 3.40 -11.68
CA ALA A 282 19.63 2.89 -13.03
C ALA A 282 20.08 1.42 -12.98
N PHE A 283 19.61 0.63 -13.95
CA PHE A 283 19.98 -0.77 -14.13
C PHE A 283 19.72 -1.19 -15.58
N GLU A 284 20.69 -0.93 -16.45
CA GLU A 284 20.46 -0.84 -17.89
C GLU A 284 21.71 -1.12 -18.72
N ARG A 285 21.52 -1.38 -20.01
CA ARG A 285 22.59 -1.23 -21.01
C ARG A 285 22.76 0.26 -21.34
N ALA A 286 23.95 0.80 -21.17
CA ALA A 286 24.34 2.10 -21.71
C ALA A 286 25.20 1.90 -22.97
N ASP A 287 24.87 2.58 -24.06
CA ASP A 287 25.70 2.61 -25.26
C ASP A 287 26.73 3.74 -25.15
N THR A 288 28.02 3.39 -25.18
CA THR A 288 29.13 4.34 -25.19
C THR A 288 29.91 4.23 -26.49
N PRO A 289 30.82 5.17 -26.80
CA PRO A 289 31.72 5.05 -27.95
C PRO A 289 32.59 3.77 -27.93
N GLU A 290 32.77 3.16 -26.75
CA GLU A 290 33.56 1.93 -26.57
C GLU A 290 32.70 0.65 -26.74
N GLY A 291 31.39 0.79 -26.89
CA GLY A 291 30.44 -0.31 -27.04
C GLY A 291 29.36 -0.34 -25.96
N ALA A 292 28.61 -1.44 -25.92
CA ALA A 292 27.59 -1.68 -24.91
C ALA A 292 28.21 -1.94 -23.53
N GLN A 293 27.67 -1.31 -22.49
CA GLN A 293 28.10 -1.51 -21.11
C GLN A 293 26.88 -1.78 -20.22
N GLY A 294 27.03 -2.65 -19.22
CA GLY A 294 26.07 -2.76 -18.13
C GLY A 294 26.31 -1.64 -17.13
N HIS A 295 25.32 -0.77 -16.92
CA HIS A 295 25.37 0.37 -16.00
C HIS A 295 24.41 0.17 -14.83
N ALA A 296 24.93 0.28 -13.62
CA ALA A 296 24.15 0.21 -12.39
C ALA A 296 24.40 1.44 -11.52
N LYS A 297 23.32 2.01 -10.96
CA LYS A 297 23.37 3.16 -10.07
C LYS A 297 22.42 2.97 -8.90
N LEU A 298 22.93 2.97 -7.68
CA LEU A 298 22.19 2.72 -6.44
C LEU A 298 22.31 3.93 -5.50
N ASP A 299 21.19 4.44 -5.02
CA ASP A 299 21.13 5.39 -3.90
C ASP A 299 20.97 4.62 -2.58
N VAL A 300 22.01 4.54 -1.76
CA VAL A 300 22.11 3.61 -0.63
C VAL A 300 22.25 4.36 0.70
N THR A 301 21.53 3.86 1.69
CA THR A 301 21.63 4.23 3.09
C THR A 301 22.15 3.04 3.90
N LEU A 302 23.23 3.27 4.67
CA LEU A 302 23.75 2.33 5.65
C LEU A 302 23.21 2.69 7.04
N GLN A 303 22.68 1.70 7.74
CA GLN A 303 22.12 1.85 9.09
C GLN A 303 22.74 0.81 10.04
N SER A 304 22.72 1.09 11.33
CA SER A 304 23.12 0.07 12.32
C SER A 304 22.07 -1.02 12.38
N GLY A 305 22.49 -2.30 12.38
CA GLY A 305 21.56 -3.44 12.52
C GLY A 305 20.88 -3.56 13.88
N GLN A 306 21.16 -2.65 14.83
CA GLN A 306 20.44 -2.63 16.11
C GLN A 306 19.02 -2.07 15.93
N GLN A 307 18.03 -2.95 16.08
CA GLN A 307 16.60 -2.65 15.93
C GLN A 307 16.15 -1.36 16.66
N GLY A 308 15.58 -0.44 15.89
CA GLY A 308 15.10 0.88 16.30
C GLY A 308 15.18 1.82 15.10
N ALA A 309 14.50 2.98 15.12
CA ALA A 309 14.61 3.98 14.05
C ALA A 309 16.05 4.54 14.02
N ALA A 310 16.95 3.79 13.39
CA ALA A 310 18.36 4.08 13.37
C ALA A 310 18.60 5.24 12.41
N ARG A 311 19.20 6.30 12.94
CA ARG A 311 19.72 7.40 12.14
C ARG A 311 20.66 6.80 11.06
N PRO A 312 20.58 7.27 9.80
CA PRO A 312 21.51 6.83 8.76
C PRO A 312 22.95 7.09 9.19
N LEU A 313 23.79 6.05 9.14
CA LEU A 313 25.22 6.13 9.42
C LEU A 313 25.95 6.73 8.22
N LEU A 314 25.54 6.33 7.03
CA LEU A 314 26.02 6.84 5.75
C LEU A 314 24.86 6.88 4.75
N TRP A 315 24.85 7.90 3.91
CA TRP A 315 24.01 7.99 2.73
C TRP A 315 24.89 8.35 1.54
N LYS A 316 24.86 7.55 0.47
CA LYS A 316 25.74 7.70 -0.69
C LYS A 316 25.14 7.06 -1.94
N VAL A 317 25.36 7.71 -3.08
CA VAL A 317 25.06 7.14 -4.40
C VAL A 317 26.27 6.38 -4.92
N TYR A 318 26.09 5.10 -5.20
CA TYR A 318 27.07 4.21 -5.83
C TYR A 318 26.74 4.04 -7.30
N GLU A 319 27.76 4.07 -8.15
CA GLU A 319 27.61 3.97 -9.59
C GLU A 319 28.79 3.19 -10.17
N ALA A 320 28.50 2.22 -11.03
CA ALA A 320 29.52 1.44 -11.72
C ALA A 320 29.02 1.02 -13.10
N SER A 321 29.98 0.78 -13.99
CA SER A 321 29.75 0.28 -15.34
C SER A 321 30.76 -0.80 -15.66
N ALA A 322 30.34 -1.83 -16.40
CA ALA A 322 31.25 -2.84 -16.94
C ALA A 322 30.98 -3.07 -18.43
N PRO A 323 32.01 -3.34 -19.25
CA PRO A 323 31.82 -3.63 -20.67
C PRO A 323 31.08 -4.96 -20.86
N ALA A 324 30.09 -4.95 -21.75
CA ALA A 324 29.47 -6.16 -22.27
C ALA A 324 30.34 -6.74 -23.39
N ALA A 325 30.33 -8.07 -23.54
CA ALA A 325 31.10 -8.75 -24.59
C ALA A 325 30.56 -8.41 -25.99
N ASP A 326 29.25 -8.20 -26.09
CA ASP A 326 28.51 -7.79 -27.27
C ASP A 326 27.21 -7.09 -26.83
N ASP A 327 26.34 -6.77 -27.79
CA ASP A 327 25.08 -6.06 -27.59
C ASP A 327 23.90 -6.98 -27.23
N SER A 328 24.13 -8.27 -26.98
CA SER A 328 23.08 -9.22 -26.58
C SER A 328 22.63 -9.00 -25.14
N ALA A 329 21.37 -9.34 -24.85
CA ALA A 329 20.81 -9.28 -23.50
C ALA A 329 21.61 -10.09 -22.47
N GLY A 330 22.12 -11.28 -22.86
CA GLY A 330 22.93 -12.13 -21.98
C GLY A 330 24.29 -11.50 -21.65
N ALA A 331 24.96 -10.89 -22.62
CA ALA A 331 26.23 -10.19 -22.38
C ALA A 331 26.03 -8.95 -21.50
N VAL A 332 24.93 -8.21 -21.68
CA VAL A 332 24.53 -7.10 -20.82
C VAL A 332 24.22 -7.55 -19.40
N ALA A 333 23.48 -8.66 -19.22
CA ALA A 333 23.18 -9.18 -17.89
C ALA A 333 24.45 -9.56 -17.10
N LEU A 334 25.42 -10.17 -17.78
CA LEU A 334 26.73 -10.47 -17.18
C LEU A 334 27.52 -9.19 -16.87
N ALA A 335 27.45 -8.16 -17.72
CA ALA A 335 28.07 -6.87 -17.45
C ALA A 335 27.43 -6.16 -16.24
N LEU A 336 26.10 -6.18 -16.12
CA LEU A 336 25.38 -5.64 -14.95
C LEU A 336 25.75 -6.38 -13.67
N SER A 337 25.95 -7.70 -13.73
CA SER A 337 26.47 -8.49 -12.61
C SER A 337 27.83 -7.96 -12.15
N ARG A 338 28.76 -7.72 -13.08
CA ARG A 338 30.10 -7.17 -12.77
C ARG A 338 30.04 -5.75 -12.21
N ALA A 339 29.15 -4.91 -12.73
CA ALA A 339 28.94 -3.56 -12.19
C ALA A 339 28.47 -3.61 -10.73
N LEU A 340 27.57 -4.54 -10.38
CA LEU A 340 27.14 -4.75 -8.99
C LEU A 340 28.25 -5.29 -8.09
N GLU A 341 29.18 -6.10 -8.61
CA GLU A 341 30.35 -6.55 -7.85
C GLU A 341 31.25 -5.37 -7.43
N ASP A 342 31.44 -4.40 -8.32
CA ASP A 342 32.22 -3.20 -8.04
C ASP A 342 31.49 -2.27 -7.05
N ILE A 343 30.15 -2.16 -7.16
CA ILE A 343 29.33 -1.45 -6.17
C ILE A 343 29.38 -2.13 -4.81
N ALA A 344 29.27 -3.47 -4.75
CA ALA A 344 29.37 -4.24 -3.52
C ALA A 344 30.73 -4.02 -2.82
N ALA A 345 31.83 -4.03 -3.59
CA ALA A 345 33.16 -3.73 -3.06
C ALA A 345 33.26 -2.31 -2.48
N ALA A 346 32.65 -1.31 -3.15
CA ALA A 346 32.61 0.06 -2.64
C ALA A 346 31.76 0.21 -1.38
N ILE A 347 30.61 -0.48 -1.30
CA ILE A 347 29.77 -0.53 -0.09
C ILE A 347 30.53 -1.19 1.06
N ALA A 348 31.24 -2.28 0.82
CA ALA A 348 32.04 -2.99 1.82
C ALA A 348 33.18 -2.12 2.40
N ASP A 349 33.90 -1.38 1.54
CA ASP A 349 34.95 -0.44 1.95
C ASP A 349 34.38 0.72 2.79
N ASP A 350 33.25 1.30 2.38
CA ASP A 350 32.59 2.36 3.16
C ASP A 350 32.02 1.84 4.49
N ALA A 351 31.43 0.65 4.51
CA ALA A 351 30.96 -0.01 5.73
C ALA A 351 32.11 -0.19 6.72
N GLY A 352 33.29 -0.64 6.24
CA GLY A 352 34.47 -0.80 7.09
C GLY A 352 35.06 0.49 7.67
N ARG A 353 34.64 1.66 7.17
CA ARG A 353 35.02 2.98 7.70
C ARG A 353 34.01 3.53 8.71
N ILE A 354 32.85 2.90 8.87
CA ILE A 354 31.88 3.28 9.88
C ILE A 354 32.50 2.98 11.25
N PRO A 355 32.66 3.97 12.14
CA PRO A 355 33.16 3.71 13.47
C PRO A 355 32.22 2.75 14.19
N PRO A 356 32.74 1.82 15.01
CA PRO A 356 31.88 0.93 15.78
C PRO A 356 30.88 1.77 16.56
N ALA A 357 29.62 1.33 16.55
CA ALA A 357 28.59 2.06 17.26
C ALA A 357 29.03 2.21 18.72
N PRO A 358 28.98 3.42 19.32
CA PRO A 358 29.30 3.56 20.73
C PRO A 358 28.43 2.56 21.48
N GLU A 359 29.06 1.75 22.34
CA GLU A 359 28.40 0.66 23.07
C GLU A 359 27.09 1.21 23.63
N LYS A 360 25.99 0.83 22.97
CA LYS A 360 24.69 1.41 23.30
C LYS A 360 24.43 0.99 24.73
N PRO A 361 24.26 1.93 25.68
CA PRO A 361 23.92 1.55 27.04
C PRO A 361 22.75 0.59 26.96
N ALA A 362 22.87 -0.56 27.64
CA ALA A 362 21.92 -1.65 27.56
C ALA A 362 20.51 -1.06 27.52
N ALA A 363 19.79 -1.31 26.43
CA ALA A 363 18.47 -0.74 26.25
C ALA A 363 17.66 -1.07 27.51
N PRO A 364 17.01 -0.07 28.14
CA PRO A 364 16.20 -0.33 29.31
C PRO A 364 15.21 -1.46 28.98
N PRO A 365 14.97 -2.38 29.94
CA PRO A 365 14.10 -3.52 29.70
C PRO A 365 12.73 -3.06 29.19
N VAL A 366 12.22 -3.73 28.16
CA VAL A 366 10.87 -3.48 27.65
C VAL A 366 9.87 -4.11 28.60
N ASN A 367 8.99 -3.31 29.18
CA ASN A 367 7.87 -3.78 29.98
C ASN A 367 6.72 -4.20 29.05
N LEU A 368 6.22 -5.41 29.22
CA LEU A 368 5.08 -5.93 28.47
C LEU A 368 3.81 -5.88 29.33
N TYR A 369 2.74 -5.34 28.77
CA TYR A 369 1.46 -5.15 29.46
C TYR A 369 0.34 -5.97 28.82
N ARG A 370 -0.55 -6.49 29.66
CA ARG A 370 -1.83 -7.08 29.26
C ARG A 370 -2.97 -6.29 29.92
N LEU A 371 -4.15 -6.33 29.32
CA LEU A 371 -5.37 -5.88 29.99
C LEU A 371 -5.66 -6.79 31.18
N ASP A 372 -6.37 -6.26 32.18
CA ASP A 372 -6.81 -7.07 33.31
C ASP A 372 -7.97 -7.96 32.86
N MET A 373 -7.70 -9.25 32.67
CA MET A 373 -8.70 -10.22 32.19
C MET A 373 -9.68 -10.67 33.30
N THR A 374 -9.60 -10.09 34.50
CA THR A 374 -10.56 -10.36 35.57
C THR A 374 -11.92 -9.79 35.17
N PRO A 375 -12.99 -10.60 35.13
CA PRO A 375 -14.32 -10.12 34.78
C PRO A 375 -14.86 -9.18 35.85
N SER A 376 -15.37 -8.01 35.46
CA SER A 376 -16.00 -7.08 36.40
C SER A 376 -17.35 -7.56 36.92
N GLY A 377 -18.02 -8.45 36.17
CA GLY A 377 -19.38 -8.94 36.43
C GLY A 377 -20.49 -7.91 36.12
N LYS A 378 -20.14 -6.76 35.54
CA LYS A 378 -21.08 -5.66 35.24
C LYS A 378 -21.76 -5.81 33.88
N ALA A 379 -21.10 -6.41 32.89
CA ALA A 379 -21.61 -6.58 31.53
C ALA A 379 -22.57 -7.79 31.43
N GLN A 380 -23.66 -7.76 32.19
CA GLN A 380 -24.61 -8.86 32.23
C GLN A 380 -25.44 -8.93 30.95
N CYS A 381 -25.29 -10.03 30.20
CA CYS A 381 -26.05 -10.29 28.99
C CYS A 381 -27.07 -11.43 29.21
N ASN A 382 -28.27 -11.26 28.65
CA ASN A 382 -29.32 -12.27 28.61
C ASN A 382 -29.05 -13.35 27.55
N TYR A 383 -28.11 -13.10 26.64
CA TYR A 383 -27.73 -13.96 25.52
C TYR A 383 -26.26 -14.39 25.65
N ASN A 384 -25.90 -15.46 24.96
CA ASN A 384 -24.50 -15.83 24.79
C ASN A 384 -23.86 -14.86 23.79
N VAL A 385 -22.66 -14.36 24.10
CA VAL A 385 -21.91 -13.47 23.20
C VAL A 385 -20.69 -14.21 22.70
N MET A 386 -20.60 -14.38 21.37
CA MET A 386 -19.42 -14.91 20.71
C MET A 386 -18.69 -13.76 20.00
N ILE A 387 -17.43 -13.52 20.36
CA ILE A 387 -16.60 -12.54 19.67
C ILE A 387 -15.96 -13.23 18.46
N ASP A 388 -16.30 -12.79 17.25
CA ASP A 388 -15.75 -13.32 16.01
C ASP A 388 -14.39 -12.67 15.71
N ARG A 389 -14.41 -11.52 15.04
CA ARG A 389 -13.22 -10.80 14.60
C ARG A 389 -13.36 -9.32 14.90
N ILE A 390 -12.45 -8.80 15.72
CA ILE A 390 -12.28 -7.37 15.95
C ILE A 390 -10.88 -6.99 15.51
N GLN A 391 -10.76 -6.07 14.56
CA GLN A 391 -9.47 -5.66 13.99
C GLN A 391 -9.09 -4.25 14.45
N PRO A 392 -7.83 -3.98 14.79
CA PRO A 392 -7.38 -2.61 14.97
C PRO A 392 -7.40 -1.87 13.64
N HIS A 393 -7.72 -0.57 13.69
CA HIS A 393 -7.40 0.35 12.61
C HIS A 393 -5.88 0.33 12.34
N ASP A 394 -5.45 0.63 11.11
CA ASP A 394 -4.04 0.49 10.68
C ASP A 394 -3.04 1.24 11.59
N SER A 395 -3.46 2.38 12.15
CA SER A 395 -2.68 3.18 13.11
C SER A 395 -2.45 2.49 14.46
N LEU A 396 -3.27 1.50 14.81
CA LEU A 396 -3.26 0.75 16.08
C LEU A 396 -2.69 -0.67 15.93
N THR A 397 -2.16 -1.02 14.75
CA THR A 397 -1.55 -2.35 14.50
C THR A 397 -0.22 -2.55 15.24
N ARG A 398 0.40 -1.48 15.74
CA ARG A 398 1.68 -1.53 16.46
C ARG A 398 1.46 -2.01 17.89
N SER A 399 2.45 -2.71 18.44
CA SER A 399 2.46 -3.11 19.85
C SER A 399 2.77 -1.96 20.82
N ASP A 400 2.89 -0.72 20.35
CA ASP A 400 3.18 0.44 21.19
C ASP A 400 1.92 0.88 21.97
N ILE A 401 2.11 1.35 23.20
CA ILE A 401 1.04 2.02 23.96
C ILE A 401 1.10 3.52 23.61
N LEU A 402 0.04 4.02 22.97
CA LEU A 402 0.01 5.36 22.39
C LEU A 402 -0.43 6.44 23.40
N ILE A 403 0.13 7.63 23.23
CA ILE A 403 -0.22 8.85 23.97
C ILE A 403 -0.59 9.93 22.94
N VAL A 404 -1.84 10.36 22.91
CA VAL A 404 -2.29 11.46 22.07
C VAL A 404 -2.31 12.73 22.93
N ARG A 405 -1.37 13.64 22.67
CA ARG A 405 -1.28 14.91 23.42
C ARG A 405 -2.27 15.94 22.91
N ASP A 406 -2.45 15.97 21.60
CA ASP A 406 -3.42 16.79 20.88
C ASP A 406 -3.75 16.15 19.52
N SER A 407 -4.55 16.81 18.69
CA SER A 407 -4.97 16.30 17.38
C SER A 407 -3.84 16.12 16.36
N THR A 408 -2.63 16.60 16.65
CA THR A 408 -1.47 16.60 15.75
C THR A 408 -0.27 15.84 16.31
N VAL A 409 -0.24 15.57 17.62
CA VAL A 409 0.89 14.93 18.29
C VAL A 409 0.49 13.59 18.91
N VAL A 410 0.99 12.51 18.30
CA VAL A 410 0.91 11.15 18.83
C VAL A 410 2.31 10.69 19.26
N ASP A 411 2.46 10.48 20.56
CA ASP A 411 3.61 9.91 21.23
C ASP A 411 3.36 8.43 21.59
N ARG A 412 4.38 7.79 22.15
CA ARG A 412 4.30 6.44 22.74
C ARG A 412 5.13 6.34 24.00
N PHE A 413 4.81 5.38 24.85
CA PHE A 413 5.69 5.02 25.96
C PHE A 413 6.94 4.30 25.44
N PRO A 414 8.16 4.81 25.67
CA PRO A 414 9.36 4.37 24.95
C PRO A 414 9.78 2.93 25.25
N ASN A 415 9.48 2.43 26.46
CA ASN A 415 9.89 1.11 26.95
C ASN A 415 8.70 0.22 27.30
N ASP A 416 7.48 0.61 26.94
CA ASP A 416 6.27 -0.07 27.36
C ASP A 416 5.46 -0.48 26.13
N ARG A 417 5.13 -1.77 26.04
CA ARG A 417 4.43 -2.35 24.90
C ARG A 417 3.31 -3.27 25.35
N TRP A 418 2.35 -3.49 24.46
CA TRP A 418 1.40 -4.59 24.62
C TRP A 418 2.12 -5.94 24.49
N ALA A 419 1.77 -6.89 25.36
CA ALA A 419 2.32 -8.25 25.32
C ALA A 419 1.83 -9.05 24.10
N SER A 420 0.68 -8.66 23.53
CA SER A 420 0.06 -9.21 22.33
C SER A 420 -0.54 -8.07 21.49
N GLY A 421 -0.94 -8.34 20.25
CA GLY A 421 -1.64 -7.34 19.43
C GLY A 421 -3.01 -6.96 20.01
N LEU A 422 -3.50 -5.74 19.74
CA LEU A 422 -4.82 -5.30 20.20
C LEU A 422 -5.98 -6.12 19.63
N ALA A 423 -5.79 -6.71 18.43
CA ALA A 423 -6.71 -7.70 17.83
C ALA A 423 -6.90 -8.97 18.70
N GLU A 424 -6.01 -9.25 19.63
CA GLU A 424 -6.12 -10.39 20.56
C GLU A 424 -6.59 -9.91 21.93
N LEU A 425 -5.94 -8.89 22.49
CA LEU A 425 -6.20 -8.41 23.85
C LEU A 425 -7.62 -7.86 24.04
N VAL A 426 -8.15 -7.10 23.08
CA VAL A 426 -9.48 -6.48 23.21
C VAL A 426 -10.60 -7.52 23.13
N PRO A 427 -10.62 -8.45 22.14
CA PRO A 427 -11.54 -9.58 22.16
C PRO A 427 -11.45 -10.45 23.42
N GLU A 428 -10.24 -10.75 23.91
CA GLU A 428 -10.05 -11.54 25.13
C GLU A 428 -10.69 -10.85 26.34
N LYS A 429 -10.46 -9.54 26.50
CA LYS A 429 -11.07 -8.74 27.57
C LYS A 429 -12.59 -8.63 27.43
N LEU A 430 -13.11 -8.36 26.24
CA LEU A 430 -14.57 -8.33 26.01
C LEU A 430 -15.21 -9.70 26.33
N GLY A 431 -14.59 -10.79 25.89
CA GLY A 431 -15.04 -12.14 26.19
C GLY A 431 -15.05 -12.44 27.70
N ALA A 432 -14.03 -12.00 28.42
CA ALA A 432 -13.99 -12.09 29.88
C ALA A 432 -15.18 -11.33 30.52
N GLU A 433 -15.48 -10.11 30.06
CA GLU A 433 -16.58 -9.30 30.60
C GLU A 433 -17.97 -9.89 30.33
N PHE A 434 -18.22 -10.45 29.14
CA PHE A 434 -19.50 -11.11 28.83
C PHE A 434 -19.67 -12.48 29.52
N GLY A 435 -18.56 -13.10 29.95
CA GLY A 435 -18.56 -14.38 30.63
C GLY A 435 -18.67 -15.58 29.70
N HIS A 436 -18.71 -16.78 30.30
CA HIS A 436 -18.81 -18.03 29.54
C HIS A 436 -20.21 -18.25 28.97
N PRO A 437 -20.34 -18.88 27.78
CA PRO A 437 -21.62 -19.29 27.24
C PRO A 437 -22.40 -20.17 28.23
N VAL A 438 -23.70 -19.93 28.34
CA VAL A 438 -24.63 -20.68 29.17
C VAL A 438 -25.55 -21.50 28.26
N ASP A 439 -25.68 -22.79 28.57
CA ASP A 439 -26.54 -23.70 27.82
C ASP A 439 -27.99 -23.21 27.76
N GLY A 440 -28.60 -23.32 26.58
CA GLY A 440 -29.99 -22.95 26.34
C GLY A 440 -30.24 -21.46 26.10
N ARG A 441 -29.23 -20.59 26.20
CA ARG A 441 -29.34 -19.19 25.76
C ARG A 441 -29.07 -19.08 24.26
N GLU A 442 -29.79 -18.17 23.61
CA GLU A 442 -29.51 -17.79 22.23
C GLU A 442 -28.18 -17.05 22.13
N THR A 443 -27.54 -17.15 20.96
CA THR A 443 -26.19 -16.62 20.75
C THR A 443 -26.21 -15.43 19.79
N VAL A 444 -25.48 -14.38 20.15
CA VAL A 444 -25.12 -13.27 19.26
C VAL A 444 -23.63 -13.31 18.96
N HIS A 445 -23.29 -12.99 17.71
CA HIS A 445 -21.95 -12.82 17.20
C HIS A 445 -21.60 -11.34 17.16
N VAL A 446 -20.42 -10.98 17.68
CA VAL A 446 -19.90 -9.63 17.73
C VAL A 446 -18.60 -9.56 16.94
N SER A 447 -18.56 -8.64 15.98
CA SER A 447 -17.37 -8.32 15.18
C SER A 447 -17.16 -6.81 15.13
N GLY A 448 -16.00 -6.32 14.72
CA GLY A 448 -15.82 -4.87 14.67
C GLY A 448 -14.41 -4.36 14.39
N ILE A 449 -14.23 -3.07 14.67
CA ILE A 449 -12.97 -2.35 14.50
C ILE A 449 -12.63 -1.57 15.78
N ILE A 450 -11.38 -1.66 16.22
CA ILE A 450 -10.80 -0.79 17.26
C ILE A 450 -10.36 0.50 16.56
N SER A 451 -11.06 1.60 16.78
CA SER A 451 -10.82 2.89 16.11
C SER A 451 -10.08 3.91 16.99
N GLY A 452 -9.96 3.65 18.29
CA GLY A 452 -9.14 4.41 19.23
C GLY A 452 -8.78 3.56 20.45
N PHE A 453 -7.51 3.57 20.86
CA PHE A 453 -7.01 2.82 22.01
C PHE A 453 -5.72 3.44 22.57
N GLU A 454 -5.88 4.56 23.26
CA GLU A 454 -4.76 5.44 23.63
C GLU A 454 -4.98 6.14 24.98
N GLN A 455 -3.88 6.63 25.58
CA GLN A 455 -3.97 7.71 26.56
C GLN A 455 -4.16 9.03 25.82
N ILE A 456 -5.15 9.84 26.23
CA ILE A 456 -5.34 11.21 25.77
C ILE A 456 -4.94 12.20 26.87
N GLU A 457 -4.25 13.28 26.51
CA GLU A 457 -4.05 14.44 27.37
C GLU A 457 -5.14 15.47 27.07
N ARG A 458 -5.91 15.85 28.10
CA ARG A 458 -6.95 16.88 27.98
C ARG A 458 -6.32 18.26 28.18
N GLY A 459 -6.93 19.30 27.62
CA GLY A 459 -6.41 20.68 27.71
C GLY A 459 -6.33 21.26 29.12
N ASP A 460 -6.91 20.59 30.12
CA ASP A 460 -6.79 20.90 31.54
C ASP A 460 -5.58 20.24 32.22
N GLY A 461 -4.76 19.50 31.46
CA GLY A 461 -3.62 18.71 31.95
C GLY A 461 -4.00 17.34 32.51
N ASN A 462 -5.29 17.00 32.58
CA ASN A 462 -5.72 15.69 33.03
C ASN A 462 -5.51 14.63 31.93
N ARG A 463 -5.15 13.42 32.35
CA ARG A 463 -4.98 12.28 31.45
C ARG A 463 -6.17 11.33 31.56
N ALA A 464 -6.60 10.80 30.43
CA ALA A 464 -7.63 9.77 30.40
C ALA A 464 -7.25 8.68 29.40
N ALA A 465 -7.73 7.47 29.63
CA ALA A 465 -7.68 6.38 28.67
C ALA A 465 -8.93 6.46 27.79
N LEU A 466 -8.75 6.46 26.47
CA LEU A 466 -9.80 6.40 25.48
C LEU A 466 -9.80 5.01 24.84
N ALA A 467 -10.94 4.34 24.91
CA ALA A 467 -11.23 3.16 24.09
C ALA A 467 -12.42 3.49 23.18
N LYS A 468 -12.31 3.16 21.89
CA LYS A 468 -13.35 3.39 20.90
C LYS A 468 -13.48 2.19 19.95
N LEU A 469 -14.64 1.53 19.98
CA LEU A 469 -14.93 0.31 19.24
C LEU A 469 -16.15 0.49 18.34
N ASP A 470 -16.02 0.27 17.02
CA ASP A 470 -17.14 0.15 16.09
C ASP A 470 -17.54 -1.32 16.00
N LEU A 471 -18.60 -1.70 16.70
CA LEU A 471 -19.03 -3.10 16.81
C LEU A 471 -20.30 -3.34 15.99
N THR A 472 -20.34 -4.52 15.37
CA THR A 472 -21.48 -5.08 14.65
C THR A 472 -21.92 -6.35 15.36
N VAL A 473 -23.18 -6.38 15.79
CA VAL A 473 -23.82 -7.49 16.51
C VAL A 473 -24.87 -8.16 15.63
N ARG A 474 -24.84 -9.49 15.56
CA ARG A 474 -25.75 -10.31 14.76
C ARG A 474 -26.20 -11.54 15.54
N TRP A 475 -27.43 -11.99 15.34
CA TRP A 475 -27.87 -13.29 15.85
C TRP A 475 -27.18 -14.44 15.11
N ALA A 476 -26.81 -15.49 15.85
CA ALA A 476 -26.25 -16.71 15.28
C ALA A 476 -27.21 -17.35 14.27
N GLY A 477 -26.67 -17.84 13.14
CA GLY A 477 -27.45 -18.48 12.08
C GLY A 477 -28.18 -17.52 11.13
N MET A 478 -28.10 -16.20 11.34
CA MET A 478 -28.58 -15.24 10.33
C MET A 478 -27.58 -15.10 9.18
N ALA A 479 -28.10 -14.88 7.97
CA ALA A 479 -27.30 -14.63 6.78
C ALA A 479 -26.47 -13.34 6.92
N SER A 480 -25.38 -13.21 6.16
CA SER A 480 -24.44 -12.09 6.29
C SER A 480 -25.02 -10.72 5.92
N ASP A 481 -26.15 -10.71 5.21
CA ASP A 481 -26.93 -9.55 4.79
C ASP A 481 -28.11 -9.23 5.74
N ALA A 482 -28.35 -10.06 6.75
CA ALA A 482 -29.38 -9.80 7.75
C ALA A 482 -29.10 -8.50 8.53
N PRO A 483 -30.15 -7.80 8.98
CA PRO A 483 -29.99 -6.59 9.77
C PRO A 483 -29.13 -6.86 11.01
N ALA A 484 -28.08 -6.05 11.16
CA ALA A 484 -27.15 -6.11 12.26
C ALA A 484 -27.25 -4.80 13.06
N LEU A 485 -27.15 -4.89 14.38
CA LEU A 485 -26.94 -3.70 15.20
C LEU A 485 -25.49 -3.27 14.99
N ARG A 486 -25.28 -2.09 14.42
CA ARG A 486 -23.96 -1.46 14.34
C ARG A 486 -23.93 -0.23 15.24
N HIS A 487 -22.97 -0.17 16.15
CA HIS A 487 -22.84 0.92 17.09
C HIS A 487 -21.37 1.24 17.37
N VAL A 488 -21.07 2.53 17.52
CA VAL A 488 -19.74 3.01 17.91
C VAL A 488 -19.76 3.27 19.40
N TYR A 489 -19.10 2.40 20.16
CA TYR A 489 -18.94 2.53 21.60
C TYR A 489 -17.69 3.34 21.92
N GLU A 490 -17.81 4.28 22.84
CA GLU A 490 -16.72 5.13 23.29
C GLU A 490 -16.74 5.20 24.82
N ALA A 491 -15.60 4.96 25.45
CA ALA A 491 -15.41 5.10 26.88
C ALA A 491 -14.15 5.88 27.17
N ILE A 492 -14.25 6.82 28.12
CA ILE A 492 -13.14 7.66 28.54
C ILE A 492 -12.98 7.56 30.05
N THR A 493 -11.96 6.83 30.50
CA THR A 493 -11.71 6.59 31.92
C THR A 493 -10.53 7.43 32.41
N PRO A 494 -10.66 8.19 33.51
CA PRO A 494 -9.53 8.92 34.10
C PRO A 494 -8.34 8.00 34.44
N ILE A 495 -7.12 8.51 34.26
CA ILE A 495 -5.88 7.79 34.60
C ILE A 495 -5.42 8.24 35.99
N ASP A 496 -5.52 7.32 36.96
CA ASP A 496 -5.04 7.51 38.32
C ASP A 496 -3.58 7.02 38.43
N GLY A 497 -2.64 7.97 38.43
CA GLY A 497 -1.21 7.72 38.53
C GLY A 497 -0.44 8.10 37.26
N GLU A 498 0.84 7.74 37.21
CA GLU A 498 1.77 8.05 36.11
C GLU A 498 2.25 6.77 35.39
N GLY A 499 2.68 6.95 34.13
CA GLY A 499 3.30 5.90 33.33
C GLY A 499 2.33 4.94 32.65
N ALA A 500 2.90 4.01 31.87
CA ALA A 500 2.13 3.07 31.06
C ALA A 500 1.23 2.15 31.90
N HIS A 501 1.69 1.71 33.08
CA HIS A 501 0.88 0.86 33.95
C HIS A 501 -0.45 1.50 34.35
N ALA A 502 -0.45 2.79 34.71
CA ALA A 502 -1.67 3.52 35.06
C ALA A 502 -2.59 3.66 33.84
N ALA A 503 -2.03 3.97 32.67
CA ALA A 503 -2.77 4.06 31.41
C ALA A 503 -3.42 2.72 31.02
N VAL A 504 -2.69 1.60 31.12
CA VAL A 504 -3.21 0.26 30.81
C VAL A 504 -4.35 -0.14 31.74
N ARG A 505 -4.24 0.13 33.04
CA ARG A 505 -5.35 -0.13 33.98
C ARG A 505 -6.59 0.69 33.62
N ALA A 506 -6.43 1.95 33.23
CA ALA A 506 -7.54 2.78 32.81
C ALA A 506 -8.13 2.32 31.46
N LEU A 507 -7.31 1.90 30.49
CA LEU A 507 -7.78 1.31 29.22
C LEU A 507 -8.56 0.02 29.46
N SER A 508 -8.13 -0.82 30.40
CA SER A 508 -8.89 -2.02 30.81
C SER A 508 -10.28 -1.66 31.33
N ARG A 509 -10.37 -0.64 32.20
CA ARG A 509 -11.65 -0.11 32.69
C ARG A 509 -12.52 0.50 31.57
N ALA A 510 -11.91 1.18 30.60
CA ALA A 510 -12.64 1.72 29.45
C ALA A 510 -13.27 0.59 28.60
N VAL A 511 -12.57 -0.53 28.39
CA VAL A 511 -13.15 -1.71 27.72
C VAL A 511 -14.29 -2.32 28.54
N GLU A 512 -14.18 -2.35 29.87
CA GLU A 512 -15.28 -2.79 30.76
C GLU A 512 -16.53 -1.92 30.59
N GLU A 513 -16.36 -0.59 30.53
CA GLU A 513 -17.47 0.35 30.29
C GLU A 513 -18.12 0.12 28.92
N ILE A 514 -17.33 -0.12 27.88
CA ILE A 514 -17.85 -0.48 26.54
C ILE A 514 -18.61 -1.81 26.59
N ALA A 515 -18.10 -2.83 27.29
CA ALA A 515 -18.78 -4.11 27.43
C ALA A 515 -20.15 -3.97 28.11
N VAL A 516 -20.26 -3.10 29.12
CA VAL A 516 -21.55 -2.78 29.77
C VAL A 516 -22.52 -2.10 28.81
N GLN A 517 -22.06 -1.12 28.03
CA GLN A 517 -22.89 -0.45 27.03
C GLN A 517 -23.39 -1.44 25.96
N ALA A 518 -22.47 -2.25 25.42
CA ALA A 518 -22.81 -3.27 24.43
C ALA A 518 -23.77 -4.33 24.99
N ALA A 519 -23.60 -4.78 26.25
CA ALA A 519 -24.52 -5.72 26.89
C ALA A 519 -25.94 -5.15 26.99
N ASN A 520 -26.08 -3.87 27.32
CA ASN A 520 -27.40 -3.21 27.39
C ASN A 520 -28.08 -3.15 26.03
N ASP A 521 -27.34 -2.80 24.97
CA ASP A 521 -27.89 -2.77 23.61
C ASP A 521 -28.26 -4.17 23.11
N ILE A 522 -27.39 -5.15 23.37
CA ILE A 522 -27.63 -6.56 23.05
C ILE A 522 -28.90 -7.06 23.76
N ASN A 523 -29.09 -6.73 25.04
CA ASN A 523 -30.29 -7.09 25.79
C ASN A 523 -31.57 -6.44 25.23
N GLY A 524 -31.45 -5.32 24.52
CA GLY A 524 -32.55 -4.67 23.81
C GLY A 524 -32.91 -5.30 22.46
N LEU A 525 -32.07 -6.23 21.94
CA LEU A 525 -32.36 -6.93 20.69
C LEU A 525 -33.52 -7.92 20.88
N THR A 526 -34.43 -7.91 19.91
CA THR A 526 -35.47 -8.94 19.80
C THR A 526 -34.91 -10.13 19.03
N PRO A 527 -35.00 -11.36 19.57
CA PRO A 527 -34.61 -12.56 18.84
C PRO A 527 -35.40 -12.71 17.53
N PRO A 528 -34.77 -13.23 16.46
CA PRO A 528 -35.51 -13.59 15.26
C PRO A 528 -36.56 -14.66 15.60
N PRO A 529 -37.74 -14.64 14.96
CA PRO A 529 -38.72 -15.69 15.16
C PRO A 529 -38.08 -17.05 14.85
N LYS A 530 -38.25 -18.02 15.76
CA LYS A 530 -37.76 -19.38 15.53
C LYS A 530 -38.48 -19.92 14.29
N PRO A 531 -37.76 -20.53 13.32
CA PRO A 531 -38.42 -21.15 12.17
C PRO A 531 -39.41 -22.19 12.71
N GLU A 532 -40.68 -22.09 12.28
CA GLU A 532 -41.69 -23.10 12.60
C GLU A 532 -41.18 -24.46 12.10
N GLN A 533 -40.97 -25.39 13.03
CA GLN A 533 -40.46 -26.73 12.76
C GLN A 533 -41.53 -27.66 12.22
#